data_AF-A0A7X0XTW1-F1
#
_entry.id   AF-A0A7X0XTW1-F1
#
_cell.length_a   1.000
_cell.length_b   1.000
_cell.length_c   1.000
_cell.angle_alpha   90.00
_cell.angle_beta   90.00
_cell.angle_gamma   90.00
#
_symmetry.space_group_name_H-M   'P 1'
#
loop_
_entity.id
_entity.type
_entity.pdbx_description
1 polymer ?
#
loop_
_entity_poly.entity_id
_entity_poly.type
_entity_poly.pdbx_seq_one_letter_code
_entity_poly.pdbx_strand_id
1 'polypeptide(L)' 'MRTSDSSSKKDDFRMPGEFEKHTGCYIIWPERPDNWRLGAKPAQKAFVDVATAISEFEPVT' A
#
# COMPACT_ATOMS: atom_id res chain seq x y z
N MET A 1 19.61 9.28 8.14
CA MET A 1 19.53 8.23 7.11
C MET A 1 20.14 6.98 7.69
N ARG A 2 19.43 5.84 7.73
CA ARG A 2 20.05 4.57 8.11
C ARG A 2 20.77 4.01 6.89
N THR A 3 22.07 3.81 7.00
CA THR A 3 22.90 3.15 6.00
C THR A 3 23.23 1.75 6.52
N SER A 4 22.95 0.72 5.71
CA SER A 4 23.34 -0.66 6.00
C SER A 4 24.69 -0.94 5.33
N ASP A 5 25.58 -1.66 6.02
CA ASP A 5 26.91 -2.04 5.50
C ASP A 5 26.87 -3.31 4.63
N SER A 6 25.70 -3.94 4.51
CA SER A 6 25.43 -5.19 3.76
C SER A 6 24.30 -5.01 2.75
N SER A 7 24.11 -6.01 1.87
CA SER A 7 23.03 -6.01 0.88
C SER A 7 22.01 -7.11 1.18
N SER A 8 20.76 -6.91 0.78
CA SER A 8 19.67 -7.89 0.98
C SER A 8 20.07 -9.30 0.54
N LYS A 9 20.74 -9.44 -0.61
CA LYS A 9 21.23 -10.74 -1.12
C LYS A 9 22.31 -11.37 -0.24
N LYS A 10 23.21 -10.56 0.33
CA LYS A 10 24.24 -11.07 1.27
C LYS A 10 23.63 -11.52 2.59
N ASP A 11 22.53 -10.90 2.98
CA ASP A 11 21.80 -11.18 4.21
C ASP A 11 20.64 -12.17 4.00
N ASP A 12 20.59 -12.85 2.85
CA ASP A 12 19.58 -13.86 2.46
C ASP A 12 18.11 -13.36 2.43
N PHE A 13 17.93 -12.05 2.24
CA PHE A 13 16.62 -11.46 1.96
C PHE A 13 16.35 -11.42 0.45
N ARG A 14 15.09 -11.68 0.08
CA ARG A 14 14.55 -11.47 -1.27
C ARG A 14 13.21 -10.74 -1.22
N MET A 15 12.89 -10.02 -2.28
CA MET A 15 11.52 -9.56 -2.51
C MET A 15 10.69 -10.76 -2.99
N PRO A 16 9.63 -11.17 -2.26
CA PRO A 16 8.75 -12.22 -2.74
C PRO A 16 7.92 -11.76 -3.94
N GLY A 17 7.40 -12.72 -4.70
CA GLY A 17 6.38 -12.43 -5.69
C GLY A 17 5.11 -11.93 -5.00
N GLU A 18 4.37 -11.03 -5.65
CA GLU A 18 3.10 -10.46 -5.14
C GLU A 18 1.97 -11.49 -5.01
N PHE A 19 2.16 -12.71 -5.52
CA PHE A 19 1.22 -13.82 -5.36
C PHE A 19 1.54 -14.70 -4.15
N GLU A 20 2.68 -14.49 -3.48
CA GLU A 20 3.02 -15.21 -2.25
C GLU A 20 2.14 -14.70 -1.08
N LYS A 21 2.04 -15.48 0.00
CA LYS A 21 1.14 -15.15 1.11
C LYS A 21 1.46 -13.80 1.73
N HIS A 22 0.47 -12.93 1.80
CA HIS A 22 0.56 -11.62 2.44
C HIS A 22 0.13 -11.64 3.91
N THR A 23 0.64 -10.69 4.67
CA THR A 23 0.16 -10.37 6.02
C THR A 23 -0.90 -9.25 6.00
N GLY A 24 -0.91 -8.43 4.95
CA GLY A 24 -1.84 -7.32 4.76
C GLY A 24 -1.37 -6.34 3.69
N CYS A 25 -2.23 -5.39 3.36
CA CYS A 25 -2.02 -4.35 2.37
C CYS A 25 -1.91 -2.97 3.02
N TYR A 26 -1.17 -2.06 2.40
CA TYR A 26 -1.12 -0.65 2.78
C TYR A 26 -1.79 0.23 1.72
N ILE A 27 -2.62 1.18 2.14
CA ILE A 27 -3.28 2.15 1.25
C ILE A 27 -3.08 3.59 1.78
N ILE A 28 -2.60 4.48 0.91
CA ILE A 28 -2.49 5.92 1.23
C ILE A 28 -3.81 6.62 0.93
N TRP A 29 -4.21 7.56 1.80
CA TRP A 29 -5.47 8.31 1.66
C TRP A 29 -5.36 9.47 0.64
N PRO A 30 -6.30 9.60 -0.32
CA PRO A 30 -6.30 10.70 -1.27
C PRO A 30 -6.93 11.97 -0.67
N GLU A 31 -6.19 13.07 -0.66
CA GLU A 31 -6.66 14.35 -0.09
C GLU A 31 -6.29 15.60 -0.89
N ARG A 32 -5.18 15.56 -1.64
CA ARG A 32 -4.61 16.71 -2.34
C ARG A 32 -5.56 17.27 -3.42
N PRO A 33 -6.09 18.50 -3.27
CA PRO A 33 -7.12 19.05 -4.16
C PRO A 33 -6.58 19.54 -5.51
N ASP A 34 -5.27 19.77 -5.61
CA ASP A 34 -4.57 20.08 -6.86
C ASP A 34 -4.47 18.86 -7.79
N ASN A 35 -4.47 17.65 -7.22
CA ASN A 35 -4.46 16.39 -7.97
C ASN A 35 -5.87 15.78 -8.14
N TRP A 36 -6.72 15.92 -7.12
CA TRP A 36 -8.03 15.27 -7.07
C TRP A 36 -9.19 16.27 -7.12
N ARG A 37 -10.03 16.14 -8.15
CA ARG A 37 -11.22 17.01 -8.34
C ARG A 37 -12.13 17.04 -7.12
N LEU A 38 -12.83 18.16 -6.94
CA LEU A 38 -13.86 18.34 -5.90
C LEU A 38 -13.32 18.04 -4.49
N GLY A 39 -12.09 18.48 -4.18
CA GLY A 39 -11.47 18.27 -2.87
C GLY A 39 -11.32 16.79 -2.51
N ALA A 40 -10.95 15.96 -3.50
CA ALA A 40 -10.77 14.52 -3.38
C ALA A 40 -11.98 13.68 -2.97
N LYS A 41 -13.16 14.25 -2.71
CA LYS A 41 -14.33 13.48 -2.24
C LYS A 41 -14.73 12.30 -3.14
N PRO A 42 -14.71 12.41 -4.48
CA PRO A 42 -14.94 11.26 -5.34
C PRO A 42 -13.85 10.18 -5.22
N ALA A 43 -12.58 10.59 -5.09
CA ALA A 43 -11.45 9.67 -4.97
C ALA A 43 -11.46 8.94 -3.62
N GLN A 44 -11.78 9.66 -2.54
CA GLN A 44 -11.95 9.09 -1.20
C GLN A 44 -12.99 7.97 -1.20
N LYS A 45 -14.13 8.17 -1.87
CA LYS A 45 -15.14 7.12 -2.03
C LYS A 45 -14.59 5.90 -2.77
N ALA A 46 -13.90 6.10 -3.89
CA ALA A 46 -13.32 4.99 -4.65
C ALA A 46 -12.25 4.22 -3.84
N PHE A 47 -11.42 4.91 -3.05
CA PHE A 47 -10.41 4.28 -2.20
C PHE A 47 -11.05 3.47 -1.06
N VAL A 48 -12.17 3.93 -0.50
CA VAL A 48 -12.97 3.13 0.45
C VAL A 48 -13.51 1.87 -0.22
N ASP A 49 -14.05 1.98 -1.43
CA ASP A 49 -14.59 0.82 -2.16
C ASP A 49 -13.48 -0.23 -2.42
N VAL A 50 -12.26 0.22 -2.78
CA VAL A 50 -11.07 -0.65 -2.95
C VAL A 50 -10.60 -1.28 -1.63
N ALA A 51 -10.44 -0.46 -0.57
CA ALA A 51 -10.02 -0.95 0.74
C ALA A 51 -11.01 -1.98 1.30
N THR A 52 -12.31 -1.75 1.08
CA THR A 52 -13.39 -2.66 1.47
C THR A 52 -13.24 -4.00 0.75
N ALA A 53 -13.03 -3.99 -0.57
CA ALA A 53 -12.83 -5.21 -1.34
C ALA A 53 -11.59 -6.00 -0.90
N ILE A 54 -10.47 -5.34 -0.62
CA ILE A 54 -9.25 -6.01 -0.13
C ILE A 54 -9.47 -6.59 1.28
N SER A 55 -10.24 -5.90 2.13
CA SER A 55 -10.50 -6.32 3.51
C SER A 55 -11.23 -7.66 3.65
N GLU A 56 -11.85 -8.14 2.56
CA GLU A 56 -12.44 -9.49 2.50
C GLU A 56 -11.37 -10.60 2.50
N PHE A 57 -10.13 -10.28 2.12
CA PHE A 57 -9.04 -11.23 1.94
C PHE A 57 -7.91 -11.06 2.96
N GLU A 58 -7.56 -9.82 3.31
CA GLU A 58 -6.46 -9.52 4.21
C GLU A 58 -6.63 -8.18 4.95
N PRO A 59 -5.94 -7.96 6.08
CA PRO A 59 -5.94 -6.67 6.77
C PRO A 59 -5.44 -5.53 5.88
N VAL A 60 -6.10 -4.38 5.94
CA VAL A 60 -5.71 -3.15 5.23
C VAL A 60 -5.34 -2.08 6.25
N THR A 61 -4.20 -1.39 6.04
CA THR A 61 -3.70 -0.29 6.88
C THR A 61 -3.51 0.99 6.09
#